data_AF-A0A352FK60-F1
#
_entry.id   AF-A0A352FK60-F1
#
_cell.length_a   1.000
_cell.length_b   1.000
_cell.length_c   1.000
_cell.angle_alpha   90.00
_cell.angle_beta   90.00
_cell.angle_gamma   90.00
#
_symmetry.space_group_name_H-M   'P 1'
#
loop_
_entity.id
_entity.type
_entity.pdbx_description
1 polymer ?
#
loop_
_entity_poly.entity_id
_entity_poly.type
_entity_poly.pdbx_seq_one_letter_code
_entity_poly.pdbx_strand_id
1 'polypeptide(L)'
;MAKAHRDYHPAKHTAAPRARATHRRVEIPKDAEQLELKLSGREVKLTNLKKLFWPELKITKRDLLQYYADVSSVLLPHLQDRAMVMKRYPNGAAGEFFFMKRAPSPRPAWIELCSIEHGSGNIIDFPIIQDLAALLWVINLGCIDLNQWYARCDDVDRPDYLHFDLDPVPGAKFEQVLETALAVREALDSLGMPSYPKTTGSKGIHIYVPILRGPTQKQIWTIAKEIAHVLASANPQLITAIYKVANRPKGRVLVDYNQNAWGRTLASIYSVRPTPKACVSTPVKWKEIEKGIKIDDFRIDNVRKRIEKLGDLWNPLLDKRKRFDLQPYLK
;
A
#
# COMPACT_ATOMS: atom_id res chain seq x y z
N MET A 1 16.59 29.53 -13.54
CA MET A 1 16.09 30.02 -12.24
C MET A 1 15.83 28.81 -11.35
N ALA A 2 16.70 28.60 -10.35
CA ALA A 2 16.60 27.47 -9.43
C ALA A 2 15.41 27.69 -8.48
N LYS A 3 14.35 26.89 -8.60
CA LYS A 3 13.42 26.72 -7.49
C LYS A 3 14.13 25.84 -6.47
N ALA A 4 14.57 26.44 -5.37
CA ALA A 4 14.86 25.72 -4.15
C ALA A 4 13.58 24.97 -3.75
N HIS A 5 13.45 23.70 -4.13
CA HIS A 5 12.49 22.83 -3.50
C HIS A 5 12.97 22.67 -2.07
N ARG A 6 12.18 23.13 -1.10
CA ARG A 6 12.45 22.83 0.32
C ARG A 6 12.57 21.32 0.44
N ASP A 7 13.70 20.83 0.94
CA ASP A 7 13.96 19.42 1.21
C ASP A 7 13.16 18.88 2.42
N TYR A 8 12.32 19.74 3.03
CA TYR A 8 11.49 19.43 4.18
C TYR A 8 10.03 19.88 3.94
N HIS A 9 9.10 18.97 4.21
CA HIS A 9 7.66 19.08 4.03
C HIS A 9 6.97 18.88 5.38
N PRO A 10 6.65 19.97 6.10
CA PRO A 10 6.00 19.85 7.41
C PRO A 10 4.64 19.15 7.27
N ALA A 11 4.37 18.27 8.22
CA ALA A 11 3.08 17.61 8.37
C ALA A 11 2.51 17.87 9.78
N LYS A 12 1.20 18.02 9.86
CA LYS A 12 0.48 18.12 11.14
C LYS A 12 -0.64 17.08 11.18
N HIS A 13 -0.70 16.36 12.29
CA HIS A 13 -1.73 15.37 12.56
C HIS A 13 -2.80 15.97 13.49
N THR A 14 -4.05 15.98 13.05
CA THR A 14 -5.19 16.34 13.91
C THR A 14 -5.78 15.08 14.54
N ALA A 15 -5.33 14.76 15.76
CA ALA A 15 -5.80 13.59 16.49
C ALA A 15 -7.21 13.80 17.04
N ALA A 16 -8.08 12.80 16.86
CA ALA A 16 -9.38 12.73 17.52
C ALA A 16 -9.26 11.83 18.77
N PRO A 17 -10.18 11.96 19.76
CA PRO A 17 -10.21 11.05 20.90
C PRO A 17 -10.25 9.58 20.42
N ARG A 18 -9.28 8.78 20.90
CA ARG A 18 -9.16 7.37 20.54
C ARG A 18 -10.04 6.54 21.48
N ALA A 19 -11.11 5.95 20.94
CA ALA A 19 -11.84 4.92 21.65
C ALA A 19 -11.04 3.60 21.65
N ARG A 20 -11.05 2.89 22.79
CA ARG A 20 -10.39 1.57 22.93
C ARG A 20 -11.03 0.59 21.94
N ALA A 21 -10.21 -0.08 21.13
CA ALA A 21 -10.70 -1.04 20.13
C ALA A 21 -11.32 -2.26 20.82
N THR A 22 -12.65 -2.36 20.80
CA THR A 22 -13.34 -3.64 21.02
C THR A 22 -13.45 -4.34 19.68
N HIS A 23 -12.66 -5.40 19.46
CA HIS A 23 -12.72 -6.23 18.26
C HIS A 23 -13.97 -7.12 18.26
N ARG A 24 -15.16 -6.53 18.23
CA ARG A 24 -16.36 -7.28 17.88
C ARG A 24 -16.35 -7.44 16.36
N ARG A 25 -16.40 -8.69 15.88
CA ARG A 25 -16.52 -8.98 14.46
C ARG A 25 -17.76 -8.26 13.92
N VAL A 26 -17.56 -7.45 12.90
CA VAL A 26 -18.64 -6.73 12.22
C VAL A 26 -19.16 -7.61 11.10
N GLU A 27 -20.47 -7.85 11.10
CA GLU A 27 -21.16 -8.53 10.01
C GLU A 27 -22.14 -7.55 9.37
N ILE A 28 -21.92 -7.25 8.10
CA ILE A 28 -22.77 -6.36 7.30
C ILE A 28 -23.88 -7.22 6.68
N PRO A 29 -25.17 -6.99 6.95
CA PRO A 29 -26.24 -7.82 6.40
C PRO A 29 -26.22 -7.86 4.86
N LYS A 30 -26.53 -9.02 4.28
CA LYS A 30 -26.50 -9.21 2.82
C LYS A 30 -27.64 -8.48 2.10
N ASP A 31 -28.80 -8.36 2.75
CA ASP A 31 -30.01 -7.81 2.12
C ASP A 31 -30.20 -6.30 2.35
N ALA A 32 -29.29 -5.67 3.11
CA ALA A 32 -29.34 -4.24 3.39
C ALA A 32 -28.92 -3.41 2.16
N GLU A 33 -29.63 -2.32 1.87
CA GLU A 33 -29.21 -1.32 0.87
C GLU A 33 -28.32 -0.22 1.49
N GLN A 34 -28.61 0.09 2.75
CA GLN A 34 -27.86 1.04 3.58
C GLN A 34 -27.75 0.47 5.00
N LEU A 35 -26.73 0.88 5.73
CA LEU A 35 -26.50 0.44 7.11
C LEU A 35 -25.79 1.55 7.89
N GLU A 36 -26.28 1.84 9.10
CA GLU A 36 -25.58 2.71 10.05
C GLU A 36 -24.96 1.85 11.14
N LEU A 37 -23.64 1.98 11.32
CA LEU A 37 -22.86 1.23 12.29
C LEU A 37 -22.33 2.16 13.38
N LYS A 38 -22.45 1.75 14.64
CA LYS A 38 -21.75 2.38 15.77
C LYS A 38 -20.51 1.57 16.13
N LEU A 39 -19.33 2.09 15.79
CA LEU A 39 -18.04 1.44 15.99
C LEU A 39 -17.17 2.30 16.87
N SER A 40 -16.82 1.81 18.06
CA SER A 40 -15.96 2.54 19.01
C SER A 40 -16.41 3.99 19.25
N GLY A 41 -17.72 4.20 19.42
CA GLY A 41 -18.32 5.53 19.64
C GLY A 41 -18.43 6.41 18.38
N ARG A 42 -18.10 5.90 17.19
CA ARG A 42 -18.20 6.60 15.90
C ARG A 42 -19.35 6.03 15.09
N GLU A 43 -20.18 6.90 14.52
CA GLU A 43 -21.26 6.52 13.62
C GLU A 43 -20.79 6.56 12.16
N VAL A 44 -20.93 5.42 11.45
CA VAL A 44 -20.55 5.26 10.05
C VAL A 44 -21.77 4.82 9.24
N LYS A 45 -22.16 5.64 8.26
CA LYS A 45 -23.21 5.31 7.30
C LYS A 45 -22.62 4.66 6.05
N LEU A 46 -23.06 3.45 5.76
CA LEU A 46 -22.74 2.68 4.55
C LEU A 46 -23.94 2.74 3.60
N THR A 47 -23.69 2.94 2.32
CA THR A 47 -24.74 3.14 1.31
C THR A 47 -24.46 2.36 0.03
N ASN A 48 -25.49 2.16 -0.79
CA ASN A 48 -25.39 1.47 -2.08
C ASN A 48 -24.80 0.06 -1.94
N LEU A 49 -25.18 -0.65 -0.88
CA LEU A 49 -24.55 -1.90 -0.46
C LEU A 49 -24.70 -3.01 -1.51
N LYS A 50 -25.82 -3.04 -2.23
CA LYS A 50 -26.10 -4.02 -3.30
C LYS A 50 -25.43 -3.68 -4.63
N LYS A 51 -24.81 -2.50 -4.77
CA LYS A 51 -24.16 -2.08 -6.02
C LYS A 51 -23.06 -3.08 -6.39
N LEU A 52 -23.11 -3.62 -7.61
CA LEU A 52 -22.08 -4.52 -8.12
C LEU A 52 -20.80 -3.72 -8.41
N PHE A 53 -19.71 -4.10 -7.74
CA PHE A 53 -18.38 -3.57 -8.01
C PHE A 53 -17.61 -4.45 -8.99
N TRP A 54 -17.85 -5.77 -8.96
CA TRP A 54 -17.44 -6.72 -10.01
C TRP A 54 -18.66 -7.49 -10.49
N PRO A 55 -19.36 -7.02 -11.55
CA PRO A 55 -20.56 -7.67 -12.07
C PRO A 55 -20.35 -9.14 -12.43
N GLU A 56 -19.27 -9.47 -13.15
CA GLU A 56 -18.94 -10.84 -13.58
C GLU A 56 -18.74 -11.81 -12.40
N LEU A 57 -18.20 -11.31 -11.29
CA LEU A 57 -17.97 -12.10 -10.08
C LEU A 57 -19.17 -12.04 -9.11
N LYS A 58 -20.20 -11.25 -9.43
CA LYS A 58 -21.33 -10.92 -8.56
C LYS A 58 -20.90 -10.34 -7.20
N ILE A 59 -19.76 -9.64 -7.15
CA ILE A 59 -19.23 -9.05 -5.92
C ILE A 59 -19.78 -7.63 -5.78
N THR A 60 -20.42 -7.39 -4.65
CA THR A 60 -21.07 -6.11 -4.33
C THR A 60 -20.14 -5.19 -3.54
N LYS A 61 -20.53 -3.92 -3.42
CA LYS A 61 -19.89 -2.96 -2.51
C LYS A 61 -19.93 -3.45 -1.05
N ARG A 62 -21.02 -4.10 -0.64
CA ARG A 62 -21.12 -4.75 0.67
C ARG A 62 -20.04 -5.80 0.88
N ASP A 63 -19.74 -6.61 -0.12
CA ASP A 63 -18.72 -7.66 0.00
C ASP A 63 -17.32 -7.07 0.14
N LEU A 64 -17.05 -5.97 -0.57
CA LEU A 64 -15.80 -5.21 -0.38
C LEU A 64 -15.69 -4.64 1.04
N LEU A 65 -16.77 -4.03 1.55
CA LEU A 65 -16.82 -3.51 2.92
C LEU A 65 -16.63 -4.62 3.96
N GLN A 66 -17.29 -5.77 3.76
CA GLN A 66 -17.16 -6.92 4.64
C GLN A 66 -15.74 -7.48 4.62
N TYR A 67 -15.12 -7.60 3.44
CA TYR A 67 -13.72 -8.02 3.32
C TYR A 67 -12.79 -7.13 4.15
N TYR A 68 -12.90 -5.81 4.01
CA TYR A 68 -12.06 -4.88 4.76
C TYR A 68 -12.34 -4.92 6.27
N ALA A 69 -13.60 -5.11 6.69
CA ALA A 69 -13.92 -5.37 8.09
C ALA A 69 -13.24 -6.65 8.61
N ASP A 70 -13.28 -7.73 7.83
CA ASP A 70 -12.71 -9.03 8.20
C ASP A 70 -11.19 -9.01 8.33
N VAL A 71 -10.48 -8.27 7.47
CA VAL A 71 -9.00 -8.18 7.51
C VAL A 71 -8.49 -7.03 8.37
N SER A 72 -9.38 -6.22 8.94
CA SER A 72 -9.02 -4.97 9.62
C SER A 72 -8.02 -5.13 10.75
N SER A 73 -8.07 -6.24 11.51
CA SER A 73 -7.18 -6.49 12.65
C SER A 73 -5.70 -6.59 12.24
N VAL A 74 -5.42 -7.16 11.05
CA VAL A 74 -4.06 -7.26 10.50
C VAL A 74 -3.72 -6.14 9.54
N LEU A 75 -4.70 -5.40 9.01
CA LEU A 75 -4.49 -4.28 8.10
C LEU A 75 -4.23 -2.97 8.82
N LEU A 76 -5.06 -2.62 9.80
CA LEU A 76 -5.04 -1.30 10.45
C LEU A 76 -3.69 -0.92 11.06
N PRO A 77 -2.94 -1.82 11.73
CA PRO A 77 -1.63 -1.47 12.28
C PRO A 77 -0.62 -0.95 11.23
N HIS A 78 -0.79 -1.33 9.96
CA HIS A 78 0.06 -0.90 8.85
C HIS A 78 -0.39 0.41 8.19
N LEU A 79 -1.64 0.83 8.44
CA LEU A 79 -2.23 2.08 7.92
C LEU A 79 -2.13 3.25 8.90
N GLN A 80 -2.02 2.97 10.19
CA GLN A 80 -2.07 3.97 11.25
C GLN A 80 -1.03 5.08 11.08
N ASP A 81 -1.47 6.30 11.39
CA ASP A 81 -0.70 7.54 11.32
C ASP A 81 -0.10 7.83 9.93
N ARG A 82 -0.70 7.33 8.85
CA ARG A 82 -0.27 7.59 7.46
C ARG A 82 -1.35 8.28 6.66
N ALA A 83 -0.95 9.30 5.89
CA ALA A 83 -1.82 9.94 4.92
C ALA A 83 -2.31 8.93 3.88
N MET A 84 -3.62 8.92 3.60
CA MET A 84 -4.22 8.03 2.62
C MET A 84 -4.51 8.77 1.30
N VAL A 85 -3.97 8.27 0.20
CA VAL A 85 -4.43 8.64 -1.15
C VAL A 85 -5.54 7.68 -1.55
N MET A 86 -6.74 8.22 -1.76
CA MET A 86 -7.89 7.39 -2.14
C MET A 86 -7.94 7.22 -3.64
N LYS A 87 -7.82 5.98 -4.14
CA LYS A 87 -8.08 5.67 -5.55
C LYS A 87 -9.49 5.11 -5.67
N ARG A 88 -10.41 5.98 -6.10
CA ARG A 88 -11.85 5.76 -6.02
C ARG A 88 -12.41 5.25 -7.34
N TYR A 89 -13.27 4.25 -7.23
CA TYR A 89 -14.02 3.59 -8.29
C TYR A 89 -15.51 3.64 -7.94
N PRO A 90 -16.18 4.81 -8.05
CA PRO A 90 -17.57 4.95 -7.63
C PRO A 90 -18.52 4.01 -8.37
N ASN A 91 -18.16 3.60 -9.59
CA ASN A 91 -18.95 2.78 -10.49
C ASN A 91 -18.42 1.35 -10.67
N GLY A 92 -17.63 0.86 -9.70
CA GLY A 92 -17.09 -0.50 -9.72
C GLY A 92 -15.72 -0.59 -10.39
N ALA A 93 -15.10 -1.75 -10.29
CA ALA A 93 -13.69 -1.97 -10.59
C ALA A 93 -13.31 -1.79 -12.07
N ALA A 94 -14.24 -2.04 -12.98
CA ALA A 94 -14.06 -1.83 -14.42
C ALA A 94 -14.41 -0.39 -14.87
N GLY A 95 -15.00 0.42 -13.99
CA GLY A 95 -15.38 1.80 -14.29
C GLY A 95 -14.22 2.79 -14.17
N GLU A 96 -14.49 4.02 -14.59
CA GLU A 96 -13.56 5.14 -14.44
C GLU A 96 -13.17 5.36 -12.97
N PHE A 97 -11.90 5.76 -12.78
CA PHE A 97 -11.35 6.02 -11.46
C PHE A 97 -10.69 7.38 -11.37
N PHE A 98 -10.55 7.87 -10.15
CA PHE A 98 -9.77 9.07 -9.88
C PHE A 98 -9.02 8.94 -8.57
N PHE A 99 -7.89 9.64 -8.48
CA PHE A 99 -7.14 9.81 -7.25
C PHE A 99 -7.66 11.03 -6.49
N MET A 100 -7.87 10.86 -5.19
CA MET A 100 -8.31 11.92 -4.30
C MET A 100 -7.38 11.96 -3.08
N LYS A 101 -6.56 13.01 -3.03
CA LYS A 101 -5.62 13.28 -1.94
C LYS A 101 -6.31 13.99 -0.77
N ARG A 102 -7.05 15.05 -1.09
CA ARG A 102 -7.78 15.85 -0.10
C ARG A 102 -8.98 15.06 0.45
N ALA A 103 -9.13 15.02 1.76
CA ALA A 103 -10.31 14.45 2.41
C ALA A 103 -11.58 15.19 1.92
N PRO A 104 -12.68 14.48 1.62
CA PRO A 104 -13.90 15.11 1.13
C PRO A 104 -14.49 16.09 2.16
N SER A 105 -15.25 17.06 1.66
CA SER A 105 -16.09 17.94 2.46
C SER A 105 -17.52 17.90 1.89
N PRO A 106 -18.56 17.67 2.71
CA PRO A 106 -18.49 17.39 4.15
C PRO A 106 -17.91 15.99 4.46
N ARG A 107 -17.42 15.80 5.69
CA ARG A 107 -16.99 14.50 6.25
C ARG A 107 -17.33 14.42 7.74
N PRO A 108 -17.40 13.21 8.34
CA PRO A 108 -17.54 13.07 9.78
C PRO A 108 -16.37 13.74 10.55
N ALA A 109 -16.67 14.44 11.64
CA ALA A 109 -15.68 15.20 12.41
C ALA A 109 -14.57 14.34 13.04
N TRP A 110 -14.85 13.05 13.24
CA TRP A 110 -13.90 12.07 13.80
C TRP A 110 -12.90 11.51 12.76
N ILE A 111 -13.01 11.90 11.47
CA ILE A 111 -11.99 11.57 10.47
C ILE A 111 -10.77 12.48 10.69
N GLU A 112 -9.72 11.86 11.23
CA GLU A 112 -8.41 12.49 11.46
C GLU A 112 -7.73 12.85 10.13
N LEU A 113 -6.97 13.95 10.15
CA LEU A 113 -6.28 14.48 8.98
C LEU A 113 -4.77 14.56 9.18
N CYS A 114 -4.08 14.36 8.07
CA CYS A 114 -2.67 14.63 7.88
C CYS A 114 -2.54 15.84 6.95
N SER A 115 -2.28 17.01 7.49
CA SER A 115 -2.07 18.23 6.71
C SER A 115 -0.63 18.27 6.23
N ILE A 116 -0.39 18.09 4.93
CA ILE A 116 0.96 18.05 4.34
C ILE A 116 1.17 19.30 3.48
N GLU A 117 2.24 20.04 3.74
CA GLU A 117 2.68 21.14 2.88
C GLU A 117 3.48 20.61 1.68
N HIS A 118 2.97 20.84 0.48
CA HIS A 118 3.64 20.48 -0.77
C HIS A 118 4.70 21.53 -1.14
N GLY A 119 5.67 21.15 -1.98
CA GLY A 119 6.72 22.08 -2.44
C GLY A 119 6.23 23.34 -3.17
N SER A 120 4.95 23.44 -3.51
CA SER A 120 4.31 24.66 -4.02
C SER A 120 3.82 25.62 -2.92
N GLY A 121 3.95 25.27 -1.64
CA GLY A 121 3.36 25.97 -0.49
C GLY A 121 1.90 25.59 -0.19
N ASN A 122 1.28 24.76 -1.03
CA ASN A 122 -0.11 24.34 -0.82
C ASN A 122 -0.18 23.28 0.27
N ILE A 123 -1.13 23.44 1.21
CA ILE A 123 -1.44 22.45 2.23
C ILE A 123 -2.61 21.57 1.74
N ILE A 124 -2.41 20.26 1.78
CA ILE A 124 -3.46 19.27 1.48
C ILE A 124 -3.74 18.45 2.73
N ASP A 125 -5.01 18.38 3.11
CA ASP A 125 -5.48 17.55 4.22
C ASP A 125 -5.83 16.16 3.73
N PHE A 126 -4.98 15.19 4.00
CA PHE A 126 -5.22 13.78 3.67
C PHE A 126 -6.01 13.10 4.80
N PRO A 127 -6.99 12.23 4.52
CA PRO A 127 -7.59 11.41 5.56
C PRO A 127 -6.58 10.39 6.09
N ILE A 128 -6.69 10.07 7.38
CA ILE A 128 -5.92 9.00 8.02
C ILE A 128 -6.88 7.86 8.41
N ILE A 129 -6.46 6.62 8.17
CA ILE A 129 -7.22 5.43 8.56
C ILE A 129 -6.66 4.91 9.89
N GLN A 130 -7.27 5.33 11.00
CA GLN A 130 -6.82 4.96 12.35
C GLN A 130 -7.52 3.73 12.92
N ASP A 131 -8.76 3.48 12.50
CA ASP A 131 -9.61 2.43 13.01
C ASP A 131 -10.58 1.88 11.97
N LEU A 132 -11.39 0.90 12.37
CA LEU A 132 -12.36 0.25 11.50
C LEU A 132 -13.43 1.23 10.98
N ALA A 133 -13.83 2.21 11.78
CA ALA A 133 -14.82 3.21 11.36
C ALA A 133 -14.28 4.06 10.20
N ALA A 134 -13.05 4.56 10.31
CA ALA A 134 -12.38 5.32 9.26
C ALA A 134 -12.12 4.46 8.01
N LEU A 135 -11.74 3.19 8.20
CA LEU A 135 -11.54 2.25 7.10
C LEU A 135 -12.84 2.07 6.31
N LEU A 136 -13.93 1.68 6.96
CA LEU A 136 -15.22 1.47 6.30
C LEU A 136 -15.75 2.75 5.65
N TRP A 137 -15.52 3.92 6.25
CA TRP A 137 -15.85 5.19 5.62
C TRP A 137 -15.08 5.41 4.31
N VAL A 138 -13.76 5.21 4.29
CA VAL A 138 -12.94 5.33 3.06
C VAL A 138 -13.41 4.35 1.98
N ILE A 139 -13.63 3.09 2.34
CA ILE A 139 -14.14 2.08 1.39
C ILE A 139 -15.54 2.44 0.89
N ASN A 140 -16.41 2.97 1.75
CA ASN A 140 -17.75 3.39 1.38
C ASN A 140 -17.77 4.54 0.36
N LEU A 141 -16.71 5.35 0.29
CA LEU A 141 -16.54 6.36 -0.75
C LEU A 141 -16.20 5.76 -2.13
N GLY A 142 -16.12 4.44 -2.24
CA GLY A 142 -15.73 3.70 -3.46
C GLY A 142 -14.22 3.54 -3.58
N CYS A 143 -13.44 3.70 -2.51
CA CYS A 143 -12.01 3.47 -2.54
C CYS A 143 -11.73 1.96 -2.56
N ILE A 144 -11.49 1.39 -3.74
CA ILE A 144 -11.12 -0.03 -3.87
C ILE A 144 -9.65 -0.23 -3.49
N ASP A 145 -8.80 0.67 -3.97
CA ASP A 145 -7.34 0.57 -3.92
C ASP A 145 -6.78 1.59 -2.90
N LEU A 146 -6.32 1.09 -1.75
CA LEU A 146 -5.77 1.87 -0.64
C LEU A 146 -4.29 2.18 -0.89
N ASN A 147 -3.92 3.46 -0.86
CA ASN A 147 -2.57 3.93 -1.16
C ASN A 147 -2.08 4.87 -0.07
N GLN A 148 -1.60 4.31 1.05
CA GLN A 148 -1.00 5.09 2.12
C GLN A 148 0.37 5.63 1.70
N TRP A 149 0.73 6.77 2.28
CA TRP A 149 2.11 7.20 2.33
C TRP A 149 2.95 6.19 3.10
N TYR A 150 4.16 5.91 2.61
CA TYR A 150 5.08 5.02 3.30
C TYR A 150 5.88 5.73 4.41
N ALA A 151 5.68 7.04 4.58
CA ALA A 151 6.04 7.81 5.78
C ALA A 151 4.82 8.03 6.69
N ARG A 152 5.08 8.47 7.93
CA ARG A 152 4.04 8.78 8.93
C ARG A 152 3.80 10.29 9.02
N CYS A 153 2.65 10.68 9.53
CA CYS A 153 2.18 12.07 9.58
C CYS A 153 2.91 12.97 10.58
N ASP A 154 3.69 12.40 11.50
CA ASP A 154 4.55 13.14 12.40
C ASP A 154 5.83 13.64 11.70
N ASP A 155 6.32 12.91 10.69
CA ASP A 155 7.41 13.34 9.81
C ASP A 155 7.31 12.57 8.48
N VAL A 156 6.80 13.27 7.46
CA VAL A 156 6.54 12.68 6.12
C VAL A 156 7.81 12.58 5.26
N ASP A 157 8.91 13.20 5.68
CA ASP A 157 10.20 13.13 4.99
C ASP A 157 11.09 12.02 5.53
N ARG A 158 10.77 11.45 6.71
CA ARG A 158 11.51 10.35 7.33
C ARG A 158 10.63 9.10 7.43
N PRO A 159 10.55 8.34 6.32
CA PRO A 159 9.77 7.13 6.29
C PRO A 159 10.42 6.03 7.11
N ASP A 160 9.69 4.95 7.28
CA ASP A 160 10.07 3.84 8.12
C ASP A 160 10.26 2.55 7.30
N TYR A 161 10.29 2.66 5.96
CA TYR A 161 10.56 1.58 5.02
C TYR A 161 11.49 2.04 3.88
N LEU A 162 12.35 1.12 3.42
CA LEU A 162 12.91 1.08 2.07
C LEU A 162 12.11 0.05 1.28
N HIS A 163 11.76 0.33 0.02
CA HIS A 163 11.02 -0.65 -0.79
C HIS A 163 11.45 -0.70 -2.26
N PHE A 164 11.11 -1.81 -2.92
CA PHE A 164 11.29 -2.04 -4.34
C PHE A 164 9.98 -2.50 -4.95
N ASP A 165 9.58 -1.86 -6.05
CA ASP A 165 8.43 -2.25 -6.85
C ASP A 165 8.94 -2.95 -8.12
N LEU A 166 8.53 -4.22 -8.29
CA LEU A 166 8.99 -5.08 -9.38
C LEU A 166 7.89 -5.19 -10.42
N ASP A 167 8.05 -4.41 -11.48
CA ASP A 167 7.03 -4.22 -12.50
C ASP A 167 7.48 -4.81 -13.86
N PRO A 168 6.71 -5.73 -14.46
CA PRO A 168 7.06 -6.28 -15.77
C PRO A 168 6.93 -5.20 -16.86
N VAL A 169 8.02 -4.95 -17.58
CA VAL A 169 8.00 -4.14 -18.82
C VAL A 169 7.28 -4.95 -19.91
N PRO A 170 6.55 -4.34 -20.87
CA PRO A 170 5.85 -5.07 -21.92
C PRO A 170 6.70 -6.17 -22.55
N GLY A 171 6.14 -7.39 -22.60
CA GLY A 171 6.81 -8.61 -23.05
C GLY A 171 7.41 -9.47 -21.93
N ALA A 172 7.58 -8.93 -20.71
CA ALA A 172 8.03 -9.71 -19.57
C ALA A 172 6.89 -10.55 -18.98
N LYS A 173 7.20 -11.77 -18.55
CA LYS A 173 6.27 -12.69 -17.90
C LYS A 173 6.38 -12.59 -16.38
N PHE A 174 5.37 -13.10 -15.67
CA PHE A 174 5.36 -13.04 -14.21
C PHE A 174 6.47 -13.91 -13.58
N GLU A 175 6.86 -15.00 -14.25
CA GLU A 175 7.98 -15.84 -13.82
C GLU A 175 9.29 -15.04 -13.72
N GLN A 176 9.51 -14.10 -14.65
CA GLN A 176 10.66 -13.19 -14.61
C GLN A 176 10.57 -12.20 -13.44
N VAL A 177 9.35 -11.81 -13.03
CA VAL A 177 9.14 -10.98 -11.83
C VAL A 177 9.51 -11.76 -10.57
N LEU A 178 9.17 -13.05 -10.50
CA LEU A 178 9.57 -13.91 -9.39
C LEU A 178 11.09 -14.12 -9.35
N GLU A 179 11.72 -14.36 -10.50
CA GLU A 179 13.17 -14.46 -10.63
C GLU A 179 13.87 -13.17 -10.18
N THR A 180 13.34 -12.01 -10.61
CA THR A 180 13.82 -10.69 -10.18
C THR A 180 13.65 -10.49 -8.68
N ALA A 181 12.54 -10.95 -8.11
CA ALA A 181 12.31 -10.87 -6.66
C ALA A 181 13.33 -11.68 -5.86
N LEU A 182 13.75 -12.85 -6.37
CA LEU A 182 14.79 -13.66 -5.76
C LEU A 182 16.17 -12.99 -5.87
N ALA A 183 16.50 -12.37 -7.01
CA ALA A 183 17.74 -11.60 -7.17
C ALA A 183 17.80 -10.40 -6.21
N VAL A 184 16.68 -9.68 -6.04
CA VAL A 184 16.57 -8.59 -5.05
C VAL A 184 16.75 -9.12 -3.64
N ARG A 185 16.12 -10.25 -3.30
CA ARG A 185 16.28 -10.90 -1.99
C ARG A 185 17.75 -11.22 -1.72
N GLU A 186 18.44 -11.86 -2.65
CA GLU A 186 19.85 -12.25 -2.50
C GLU A 186 20.76 -11.03 -2.25
N ALA A 187 20.53 -9.95 -2.99
CA ALA A 187 21.25 -8.69 -2.77
C ALA A 187 20.97 -8.10 -1.38
N LEU A 188 19.72 -8.09 -0.94
CA LEU A 188 19.34 -7.59 0.38
C LEU A 188 19.89 -8.48 1.51
N ASP A 189 19.82 -9.80 1.36
CA ASP A 189 20.35 -10.78 2.31
C ASP A 189 21.88 -10.62 2.45
N SER A 190 22.59 -10.36 1.35
CA SER A 190 24.04 -10.07 1.34
C SER A 190 24.41 -8.77 2.07
N LEU A 191 23.47 -7.82 2.14
CA LEU A 191 23.61 -6.58 2.92
C LEU A 191 23.10 -6.71 4.36
N GLY A 192 22.60 -7.90 4.75
CA GLY A 192 21.97 -8.12 6.05
C GLY A 192 20.63 -7.40 6.22
N MET A 193 20.00 -6.96 5.13
CA MET A 193 18.72 -6.25 5.14
C MET A 193 17.55 -7.23 5.16
N PRO A 194 16.76 -7.32 6.25
CA PRO A 194 15.60 -8.20 6.30
C PRO A 194 14.53 -7.73 5.30
N SER A 195 14.04 -8.64 4.46
CA SER A 195 13.14 -8.30 3.36
C SER A 195 11.83 -9.09 3.40
N TYR A 196 10.72 -8.40 3.12
CA TYR A 196 9.36 -8.93 3.22
C TYR A 196 8.58 -8.67 1.92
N PRO A 197 8.24 -9.72 1.16
CA PRO A 197 7.56 -9.56 -0.11
C PRO A 197 6.03 -9.57 0.02
N LYS A 198 5.35 -8.95 -0.95
CA LYS A 198 3.93 -9.13 -1.21
C LYS A 198 3.66 -9.13 -2.71
N THR A 199 2.61 -9.83 -3.13
CA THR A 199 2.05 -9.60 -4.47
C THR A 199 1.46 -8.20 -4.52
N THR A 200 1.49 -7.54 -5.70
CA THR A 200 0.78 -6.28 -5.86
C THR A 200 -0.73 -6.48 -6.02
N GLY A 201 -1.17 -7.71 -6.28
CA GLY A 201 -2.54 -7.99 -6.71
C GLY A 201 -2.84 -7.52 -8.14
N SER A 202 -1.80 -7.11 -8.89
CA SER A 202 -1.91 -6.69 -10.28
C SER A 202 -0.92 -7.45 -11.17
N LYS A 203 0.31 -6.94 -11.35
CA LYS A 203 1.29 -7.54 -12.28
C LYS A 203 2.66 -7.84 -11.66
N GLY A 204 2.89 -7.38 -10.44
CA GLY A 204 4.23 -7.26 -9.85
C GLY A 204 4.37 -7.87 -8.46
N ILE A 205 5.55 -7.68 -7.88
CA ILE A 205 5.87 -7.95 -6.48
C ILE A 205 6.40 -6.66 -5.85
N HIS A 206 5.99 -6.34 -4.63
CA HIS A 206 6.71 -5.35 -3.82
C HIS A 206 7.55 -6.05 -2.76
N ILE A 207 8.74 -5.52 -2.49
CA ILE A 207 9.64 -5.99 -1.44
C ILE A 207 9.92 -4.84 -0.49
N TYR A 208 9.69 -5.05 0.81
CA TYR A 208 9.84 -4.03 1.85
C TYR A 208 10.95 -4.43 2.82
N VAL A 209 11.74 -3.44 3.23
CA VAL A 209 12.76 -3.53 4.27
C VAL A 209 12.37 -2.57 5.40
N PRO A 210 12.17 -3.05 6.64
CA PRO A 210 11.93 -2.19 7.78
C PRO A 210 13.22 -1.47 8.16
N ILE A 211 13.20 -0.14 8.20
CA ILE A 211 14.40 0.68 8.49
C ILE A 211 14.22 1.53 9.73
N LEU A 212 15.30 1.94 10.38
CA LEU A 212 15.23 2.97 11.41
C LEU A 212 14.79 4.29 10.78
N ARG A 213 13.86 4.99 11.43
CA ARG A 213 13.47 6.35 11.02
C ARG A 213 14.63 7.29 11.32
N GLY A 214 15.04 8.08 10.33
CA GLY A 214 16.19 8.96 10.43
C GLY A 214 16.62 9.47 9.07
N PRO A 215 16.95 8.57 8.12
CA PRO A 215 17.21 8.92 6.74
C PRO A 215 16.02 9.64 6.10
N THR A 216 16.31 10.66 5.28
CA THR A 216 15.27 11.34 4.49
C THR A 216 14.82 10.45 3.32
N GLN A 217 13.65 10.72 2.77
CA GLN A 217 13.19 10.05 1.54
C GLN A 217 14.19 10.16 0.40
N LYS A 218 14.88 11.30 0.28
CA LYS A 218 15.92 11.49 -0.74
C LYS A 218 17.09 10.53 -0.54
N GLN A 219 17.54 10.36 0.71
CA GLN A 219 18.60 9.42 1.07
C GLN A 219 18.20 7.97 0.79
N ILE A 220 16.98 7.58 1.17
CA ILE A 220 16.45 6.24 0.91
C ILE A 220 16.30 5.99 -0.59
N TRP A 221 15.80 6.96 -1.33
CA TRP A 221 15.72 6.89 -2.79
C TRP A 221 17.10 6.71 -3.44
N THR A 222 18.15 7.37 -2.93
CA THR A 222 19.51 7.21 -3.43
C THR A 222 20.02 5.78 -3.22
N ILE A 223 19.87 5.24 -2.01
CA ILE A 223 20.23 3.83 -1.70
C ILE A 223 19.44 2.86 -2.61
N ALA A 224 18.12 3.05 -2.71
CA ALA A 224 17.28 2.21 -3.56
C ALA A 224 17.71 2.25 -5.03
N LYS A 225 18.09 3.44 -5.51
CA LYS A 225 18.57 3.65 -6.87
C LYS A 225 19.87 2.91 -7.13
N GLU A 226 20.83 2.99 -6.21
CA GLU A 226 22.12 2.30 -6.35
C GLU A 226 21.93 0.79 -6.39
N ILE A 227 21.16 0.23 -5.46
CA ILE A 227 20.83 -1.21 -5.44
C ILE A 227 20.16 -1.63 -6.75
N ALA A 228 19.17 -0.87 -7.24
CA ALA A 228 18.49 -1.16 -8.49
C ALA A 228 19.42 -1.14 -9.70
N HIS A 229 20.36 -0.19 -9.77
CA HIS A 229 21.34 -0.12 -10.84
C HIS A 229 22.36 -1.27 -10.78
N VAL A 230 22.85 -1.63 -9.59
CA VAL A 230 23.74 -2.79 -9.41
C VAL A 230 23.04 -4.07 -9.87
N LEU A 231 21.79 -4.30 -9.45
CA LEU A 231 20.99 -5.45 -9.88
C LEU A 231 20.78 -5.48 -11.40
N ALA A 232 20.48 -4.35 -12.02
CA ALA A 232 20.31 -4.24 -13.46
C ALA A 232 21.61 -4.52 -14.23
N SER A 233 22.74 -4.04 -13.72
CA SER A 233 24.06 -4.31 -14.31
C SER A 233 24.48 -5.77 -14.15
N ALA A 234 24.17 -6.41 -13.03
CA ALA A 234 24.46 -7.82 -12.81
C ALA A 234 23.53 -8.75 -13.62
N ASN A 235 22.31 -8.31 -13.93
CA ASN A 235 21.28 -9.12 -14.59
C ASN A 235 20.66 -8.41 -15.82
N PRO A 236 21.44 -7.98 -16.83
CA PRO A 236 20.97 -7.06 -17.86
C PRO A 236 19.91 -7.64 -18.82
N GLN A 237 19.78 -8.96 -18.87
CA GLN A 237 18.74 -9.63 -19.66
C GLN A 237 17.41 -9.79 -18.91
N LEU A 238 17.44 -9.69 -17.58
CA LEU A 238 16.27 -9.87 -16.71
C LEU A 238 15.77 -8.54 -16.16
N ILE A 239 16.67 -7.67 -15.71
CA ILE A 239 16.36 -6.50 -14.89
C ILE A 239 16.66 -5.19 -15.66
N THR A 240 15.83 -4.18 -15.45
CA THR A 240 16.12 -2.80 -15.82
C THR A 240 15.88 -1.84 -14.66
N ALA A 241 16.67 -0.78 -14.57
CA ALA A 241 16.48 0.35 -13.64
C ALA A 241 16.25 1.67 -14.39
N ILE A 242 15.87 1.60 -15.68
CA ILE A 242 15.71 2.79 -16.53
C ILE A 242 14.41 3.51 -16.17
N TYR A 243 14.56 4.75 -15.69
CA TYR A 243 13.42 5.56 -15.26
C TYR A 243 12.45 5.88 -16.41
N LYS A 244 12.95 6.40 -17.53
CA LYS A 244 12.13 6.83 -18.68
C LYS A 244 11.46 5.61 -19.32
N VAL A 245 10.13 5.55 -19.26
CA VAL A 245 9.31 4.45 -19.79
C VAL A 245 9.67 4.12 -21.25
N ALA A 246 9.82 5.15 -22.10
CA ALA A 246 10.14 5.01 -23.52
C ALA A 246 11.49 4.30 -23.79
N ASN A 247 12.41 4.31 -22.81
CA ASN A 247 13.75 3.74 -22.95
C ASN A 247 13.88 2.39 -22.24
N ARG A 248 12.81 1.86 -21.63
CA ARG A 248 12.86 0.57 -20.92
C ARG A 248 12.93 -0.57 -21.93
N PRO A 249 13.90 -1.49 -21.82
CA PRO A 249 13.98 -2.63 -22.71
C PRO A 249 12.80 -3.56 -22.47
N LYS A 250 12.08 -3.92 -23.54
CA LYS A 250 10.96 -4.88 -23.51
C LYS A 250 11.41 -6.23 -22.96
N GLY A 251 10.52 -6.98 -22.33
CA GLY A 251 10.85 -8.33 -21.82
C GLY A 251 11.72 -8.35 -20.56
N ARG A 252 11.98 -7.20 -19.92
CA ARG A 252 12.70 -7.09 -18.65
C ARG A 252 11.74 -6.72 -17.53
N VAL A 253 12.17 -6.87 -16.28
CA VAL A 253 11.46 -6.42 -15.09
C VAL A 253 12.12 -5.15 -14.59
N LEU A 254 11.31 -4.11 -14.38
CA LEU A 254 11.75 -2.88 -13.77
C LEU A 254 11.87 -3.09 -12.26
N VAL A 255 13.06 -2.80 -11.71
CA VAL A 255 13.21 -2.56 -10.26
C VAL A 255 12.99 -1.06 -10.04
N ASP A 256 11.74 -0.67 -9.77
CA ASP A 256 11.34 0.73 -9.69
C ASP A 256 11.69 1.33 -8.31
N TYR A 257 12.92 1.83 -8.21
CA TYR A 257 13.36 2.58 -7.04
C TYR A 257 12.65 3.92 -6.87
N ASN A 258 11.99 4.47 -7.91
CA ASN A 258 11.35 5.79 -7.82
C ASN A 258 10.09 5.78 -6.98
N GLN A 259 9.59 4.62 -6.58
CA GLN A 259 8.52 4.53 -5.60
C GLN A 259 8.95 5.04 -4.21
N ASN A 260 10.26 5.10 -3.93
CA ASN A 260 10.82 5.77 -2.76
C ASN A 260 10.87 7.31 -2.90
N ALA A 261 10.48 7.89 -4.04
CA ALA A 261 10.45 9.35 -4.16
C ALA A 261 9.32 9.97 -3.31
N TRP A 262 9.49 11.24 -2.94
CA TRP A 262 8.50 11.97 -2.13
C TRP A 262 7.10 11.95 -2.76
N GLY A 263 6.09 11.68 -1.93
CA GLY A 263 4.69 11.66 -2.33
C GLY A 263 4.26 10.53 -3.25
N ARG A 264 5.13 9.55 -3.52
CA ARG A 264 4.76 8.29 -4.17
C ARG A 264 4.08 7.35 -3.17
N THR A 265 3.18 6.54 -3.70
CA THR A 265 2.38 5.60 -2.92
C THR A 265 2.28 4.29 -3.67
N LEU A 266 2.33 3.20 -2.91
CA LEU A 266 2.08 1.86 -3.40
C LEU A 266 0.80 1.33 -2.75
N ALA A 267 0.10 0.42 -3.43
CA ALA A 267 -1.07 -0.23 -2.87
C ALA A 267 -0.72 -0.89 -1.52
N SER A 268 -1.56 -0.70 -0.50
CA SER A 268 -1.40 -1.26 0.84
C SER A 268 -1.32 -2.80 0.79
N ILE A 269 -0.79 -3.41 1.85
CA ILE A 269 -1.15 -4.80 2.16
C ILE A 269 -2.65 -4.94 2.26
N TYR A 270 -3.13 -6.12 1.85
CA TYR A 270 -4.54 -6.50 1.84
C TYR A 270 -5.46 -5.53 1.09
N SER A 271 -4.90 -4.62 0.28
CA SER A 271 -5.72 -3.80 -0.60
C SER A 271 -6.26 -4.69 -1.71
N VAL A 272 -7.59 -4.71 -1.86
CA VAL A 272 -8.23 -5.24 -3.07
C VAL A 272 -7.80 -4.38 -4.25
N ARG A 273 -7.53 -5.00 -5.38
CA ARG A 273 -7.17 -4.33 -6.63
C ARG A 273 -8.35 -4.39 -7.60
N PRO A 274 -8.56 -3.35 -8.41
CA PRO A 274 -9.62 -3.27 -9.40
C PRO A 274 -9.26 -4.11 -10.65
N THR A 275 -8.91 -5.37 -10.44
CA THR A 275 -8.63 -6.34 -11.51
C THR A 275 -9.87 -7.18 -11.78
N PRO A 276 -10.00 -7.82 -12.96
CA PRO A 276 -11.17 -8.64 -13.30
C PRO A 276 -11.45 -9.77 -12.30
N LYS A 277 -10.42 -10.24 -11.58
CA LYS A 277 -10.49 -11.33 -10.59
C LYS A 277 -10.55 -10.85 -9.13
N ALA A 278 -10.70 -9.54 -8.90
CA ALA A 278 -10.67 -8.92 -7.57
C ALA A 278 -9.46 -9.39 -6.73
N CYS A 279 -8.28 -9.40 -7.36
CA CYS A 279 -7.04 -9.84 -6.72
C CYS A 279 -6.65 -8.89 -5.59
N VAL A 280 -5.86 -9.37 -4.65
CA VAL A 280 -5.49 -8.64 -3.44
C VAL A 280 -3.98 -8.51 -3.35
N SER A 281 -3.49 -7.33 -3.00
CA SER A 281 -2.08 -7.15 -2.68
C SER A 281 -1.72 -7.87 -1.38
N THR A 282 -1.10 -9.04 -1.46
CA THR A 282 -1.08 -9.98 -0.33
C THR A 282 0.34 -10.31 0.09
N PRO A 283 0.70 -10.15 1.38
CA PRO A 283 1.93 -10.69 1.95
C PRO A 283 2.14 -12.18 1.65
N VAL A 284 3.35 -12.52 1.23
CA VAL A 284 3.76 -13.90 0.91
C VAL A 284 5.07 -14.25 1.59
N LYS A 285 5.31 -15.54 1.79
CA LYS A 285 6.61 -16.06 2.23
C LYS A 285 7.53 -16.17 1.03
N TRP A 286 8.83 -16.02 1.24
CA TRP A 286 9.83 -16.26 0.19
C TRP A 286 9.74 -17.65 -0.43
N LYS A 287 9.46 -18.70 0.38
CA LYS A 287 9.21 -20.06 -0.11
C LYS A 287 8.02 -20.17 -1.08
N GLU A 288 7.08 -19.23 -1.05
CA GLU A 288 5.98 -19.20 -2.00
C GLU A 288 6.42 -18.58 -3.33
N ILE A 289 7.30 -17.57 -3.31
CA ILE A 289 7.94 -17.02 -4.51
C ILE A 289 8.78 -18.09 -5.21
N GLU A 290 9.62 -18.82 -4.45
CA GLU A 290 10.43 -19.94 -4.96
C GLU A 290 9.59 -21.03 -5.64
N LYS A 291 8.34 -21.22 -5.19
CA LYS A 291 7.41 -22.22 -5.72
C LYS A 291 6.60 -21.76 -6.93
N GLY A 292 6.72 -20.50 -7.35
CA GLY A 292 5.99 -20.01 -8.52
C GLY A 292 4.53 -19.67 -8.26
N ILE A 293 4.21 -18.95 -7.17
CA ILE A 293 2.86 -18.39 -6.95
C ILE A 293 2.39 -17.58 -8.17
N LYS A 294 1.07 -17.41 -8.28
CA LYS A 294 0.43 -16.52 -9.26
C LYS A 294 -0.27 -15.37 -8.55
N ILE A 295 -0.41 -14.23 -9.22
CA ILE A 295 -1.18 -13.09 -8.68
C ILE A 295 -2.62 -13.52 -8.32
N ASP A 296 -3.23 -14.35 -9.17
CA ASP A 296 -4.61 -14.79 -9.05
C ASP A 296 -4.85 -15.81 -7.93
N ASP A 297 -3.78 -16.29 -7.28
CA ASP A 297 -3.88 -17.14 -6.10
C ASP A 297 -4.44 -16.36 -4.89
N PHE A 298 -4.37 -15.03 -4.92
CA PHE A 298 -4.77 -14.14 -3.83
C PHE A 298 -5.90 -13.20 -4.25
N ARG A 299 -7.11 -13.50 -3.78
CA ARG A 299 -8.34 -12.81 -4.16
C ARG A 299 -9.17 -12.48 -2.93
N ILE A 300 -10.12 -11.56 -3.12
CA ILE A 300 -11.03 -11.10 -2.07
C ILE A 300 -11.80 -12.26 -1.38
N ASP A 301 -12.09 -13.34 -2.11
CA ASP A 301 -12.83 -14.52 -1.63
C ASP A 301 -12.00 -15.50 -0.78
N ASN A 302 -10.66 -15.44 -0.85
CA ASN A 302 -9.79 -16.45 -0.24
C ASN A 302 -8.75 -15.90 0.76
N VAL A 303 -8.38 -14.62 0.67
CA VAL A 303 -7.32 -14.05 1.52
C VAL A 303 -7.69 -14.03 2.99
N ARG A 304 -8.98 -13.90 3.32
CA ARG A 304 -9.44 -13.98 4.71
C ARG A 304 -9.03 -15.31 5.37
N LYS A 305 -9.32 -16.45 4.72
CA LYS A 305 -8.94 -17.78 5.24
C LYS A 305 -7.43 -17.94 5.35
N ARG A 306 -6.68 -17.32 4.44
CA ARG A 306 -5.22 -17.28 4.49
C ARG A 306 -4.73 -16.55 5.74
N ILE A 307 -5.30 -15.39 6.08
CA ILE A 307 -4.96 -14.64 7.29
C ILE A 307 -5.30 -15.46 8.54
N GLU A 308 -6.49 -16.08 8.59
CA GLU A 308 -6.89 -16.96 9.70
C GLU A 308 -5.88 -18.10 9.94
N LYS A 309 -5.29 -18.64 8.87
CA LYS A 309 -4.29 -19.73 8.94
C LYS A 309 -2.88 -19.26 9.26
N LEU A 310 -2.44 -18.14 8.68
CA LEU A 310 -1.03 -17.72 8.69
C LEU A 310 -0.74 -16.53 9.61
N GLY A 311 -1.77 -15.85 10.08
CA GLY A 311 -1.65 -14.56 10.76
C GLY A 311 -1.16 -13.44 9.82
N ASP A 312 -0.68 -12.36 10.44
CA ASP A 312 -0.05 -11.24 9.74
C ASP A 312 1.41 -11.58 9.40
N LEU A 313 1.68 -11.93 8.15
CA LEU A 313 3.04 -12.21 7.65
C LEU A 313 3.93 -10.96 7.63
N TRP A 314 3.35 -9.76 7.64
CA TRP A 314 4.08 -8.49 7.69
C TRP A 314 4.19 -7.91 9.10
N ASN A 315 3.69 -8.59 10.14
CA ASN A 315 3.86 -8.17 11.53
C ASN A 315 5.32 -7.82 11.89
N PRO A 316 6.37 -8.49 11.37
CA PRO A 316 7.76 -8.07 11.61
C PRO A 316 8.09 -6.63 11.19
N LEU A 317 7.41 -6.06 10.18
CA LEU A 317 7.59 -4.65 9.77
C LEU A 317 7.12 -3.66 10.86
N LEU A 318 6.25 -4.11 11.77
CA LEU A 318 5.74 -3.31 12.89
C LEU A 318 6.64 -3.41 14.14
N ASP A 319 7.56 -4.39 14.21
CA ASP A 319 8.45 -4.55 15.36
C ASP A 319 9.54 -3.46 15.36
N LYS A 320 9.44 -2.53 16.31
CA LYS A 320 10.38 -1.41 16.46
C LYS A 320 11.83 -1.87 16.70
N ARG A 321 12.05 -3.10 17.18
CA ARG A 321 13.38 -3.64 17.50
C ARG A 321 14.06 -4.33 16.31
N LYS A 322 13.33 -4.61 15.23
CA LYS A 322 13.82 -5.38 14.07
C LYS A 322 13.96 -4.50 12.83
N ARG A 323 14.48 -3.29 13.02
CA ARG A 323 14.63 -2.27 11.99
C ARG A 323 16.10 -2.12 11.62
N PHE A 324 16.37 -2.12 10.32
CA PHE A 324 17.70 -2.02 9.77
C PHE A 324 18.21 -0.56 9.82
N ASP A 325 19.46 -0.37 10.21
CA ASP A 325 20.07 0.96 10.21
C ASP A 325 20.70 1.26 8.85
N LEU A 326 20.13 2.22 8.12
CA LEU A 326 20.69 2.67 6.84
C LEU A 326 21.82 3.69 7.01
N GLN A 327 22.08 4.21 8.22
CA GLN A 327 23.11 5.23 8.43
C GLN A 327 24.50 4.88 7.86
N PRO A 328 24.98 3.61 7.93
CA PRO A 328 26.26 3.23 7.34
C PRO A 328 26.34 3.40 5.81
N TYR A 329 25.19 3.44 5.12
CA TYR A 329 25.06 3.54 3.66
C TYR A 329 24.87 4.97 3.15
N LEU A 330 24.92 5.97 4.05
CA LEU A 330 24.68 7.38 3.72
C LEU A 330 25.95 8.23 3.63
N LYS A 331 27.12 7.59 3.67
CA LYS A 331 28.43 8.25 3.69
C LYS A 331 28.93 8.58 2.30
#